data_AF-A0A537K8E0-F1
#
_entry.id   AF-A0A537K8E0-F1
#
_cell.length_a   1.000
_cell.length_b   1.000
_cell.length_c   1.000
_cell.angle_alpha   90.00
_cell.angle_beta   90.00
_cell.angle_gamma   90.00
#
_symmetry.space_group_name_H-M   'P 1'
#
loop_
_entity.id
_entity.type
_entity.pdbx_description
1 polymer ?
#
loop_
_entity_poly.entity_id
_entity_poly.type
_entity_poly.pdbx_seq_one_letter_code
_entity_poly.pdbx_strand_id
1 'polypeptide(L)'
;MKAFKDQRYKAIKSLIESKGIQGLKDVFTIMPMSTIREDMKINYNTLRRRVNDGDLLTVKDIRTMAGLFEVDPLEVFRLIIHDQNVGQKSKKR
;
A
#
# COMPACT_ATOMS: atom_id res chain seq x y z
N MET A 1 -17.42 9.29 12.98
CA MET A 1 -16.28 9.09 13.91
C MET A 1 -15.03 9.65 13.24
N LYS A 2 -14.55 10.80 13.71
CA LYS A 2 -13.32 11.44 13.21
C LYS A 2 -12.18 10.78 13.97
N ALA A 3 -11.58 9.74 13.40
CA ALA A 3 -10.39 9.13 13.98
C ALA A 3 -9.30 10.20 14.04
N PHE A 4 -8.57 10.28 15.16
CA PHE A 4 -7.24 10.89 15.19
C PHE A 4 -6.49 10.30 13.99
N LYS A 5 -6.29 11.08 12.92
CA LYS A 5 -5.58 10.61 11.72
C LYS A 5 -4.20 10.22 12.19
N ASP A 6 -3.99 8.90 12.25
CA ASP A 6 -2.76 8.29 12.67
C ASP A 6 -1.59 9.02 12.01
N GLN A 7 -0.64 9.51 12.82
CA GLN A 7 0.49 10.26 12.32
C GLN A 7 1.30 9.45 11.29
N ARG A 8 1.21 8.12 11.35
CA ARG A 8 1.79 7.21 10.36
C ARG A 8 1.22 7.41 8.95
N TYR A 9 -0.07 7.73 8.79
CA TYR A 9 -0.62 8.04 7.46
C TYR A 9 -0.02 9.31 6.87
N LYS A 10 0.23 10.33 7.69
CA LYS A 10 0.95 11.56 7.25
C LYS A 10 2.40 11.25 6.87
N ALA A 11 3.07 10.39 7.63
CA ALA A 11 4.42 9.95 7.31
C ALA A 11 4.47 9.17 5.98
N ILE A 12 3.53 8.24 5.77
CA ILE A 12 3.38 7.49 4.51
C ILE A 12 3.19 8.47 3.35
N LYS A 13 2.25 9.42 3.46
CA LYS A 13 2.02 10.44 2.44
C LYS A 13 3.32 11.17 2.07
N SER A 14 3.99 11.74 3.07
CA SER A 14 5.22 12.50 2.85
C SER A 14 6.31 11.66 2.19
N LEU A 15 6.43 10.39 2.55
CA LEU A 15 7.43 9.47 1.99
C LEU A 15 7.10 9.01 0.57
N ILE A 16 5.81 8.88 0.23
CA ILE A 16 5.38 8.59 -1.14
C ILE A 16 5.68 9.81 -2.03
N GLU A 17 5.31 11.01 -1.59
CA GLU A 17 5.52 12.26 -2.32
C GLU A 17 7.02 12.59 -2.48
N SER A 18 7.83 12.34 -1.45
CA SER A 18 9.28 12.52 -1.50
C SER A 18 10.03 11.37 -2.21
N LYS A 19 9.31 10.35 -2.70
CA LYS A 19 9.87 9.11 -3.27
C LYS A 19 10.80 8.33 -2.34
N GLY A 20 10.65 8.51 -1.03
CA GLY A 20 11.36 7.74 0.00
C GLY A 20 10.86 6.30 0.13
N ILE A 21 9.60 6.04 -0.26
CA ILE A 21 9.04 4.70 -0.43
C ILE A 21 8.95 4.38 -1.92
N GLN A 22 9.47 3.22 -2.31
CA GLN A 22 9.48 2.77 -3.70
C GLN A 22 8.48 1.63 -3.94
N GLY A 23 8.22 0.79 -2.94
CA GLY A 23 7.29 -0.34 -3.00
C GLY A 23 6.06 -0.18 -2.11
N LEU A 24 4.99 -0.91 -2.42
CA LEU A 24 3.81 -0.97 -1.58
C LEU A 24 4.11 -1.69 -0.26
N LYS A 25 5.00 -2.69 -0.29
CA LYS A 25 5.48 -3.43 0.89
C LYS A 25 6.14 -2.53 1.93
N ASP A 26 6.83 -1.48 1.51
CA ASP A 26 7.51 -0.54 2.42
C ASP A 26 6.50 0.22 3.29
N VAL A 27 5.30 0.48 2.77
CA VAL A 27 4.21 1.10 3.55
C VAL A 27 3.90 0.27 4.80
N PHE A 28 3.96 -1.06 4.67
CA PHE A 28 3.67 -1.97 5.78
C PHE A 28 4.78 -2.07 6.83
N THR A 29 5.95 -1.48 6.56
CA THR A 29 7.01 -1.31 7.57
C THR A 29 6.72 -0.14 8.51
N ILE A 30 6.00 0.87 8.02
CA ILE A 30 5.61 2.06 8.79
C ILE A 30 4.27 1.84 9.48
N MET A 31 3.33 1.20 8.78
CA MET A 31 2.00 0.91 9.30
C MET A 31 1.69 -0.58 9.26
N PRO A 32 1.35 -1.20 10.40
CA PRO A 32 0.97 -2.60 10.43
C PRO A 32 -0.20 -2.91 9.49
N MET A 33 -0.10 -4.04 8.80
CA MET A 33 -1.14 -4.52 7.89
C MET A 33 -2.49 -4.73 8.59
N SER A 34 -2.50 -5.05 9.90
CA SER A 34 -3.71 -5.16 10.70
C SER A 34 -4.49 -3.84 10.80
N THR A 35 -3.79 -2.71 10.92
CA THR A 35 -4.39 -1.37 10.97
C THR A 35 -5.01 -1.02 9.62
N ILE A 36 -4.26 -1.17 8.53
CA ILE A 36 -4.75 -0.90 7.17
C ILE A 36 -5.94 -1.81 6.84
N ARG A 37 -5.90 -3.08 7.26
CA ARG A 37 -7.02 -4.03 7.10
C ARG A 37 -8.30 -3.50 7.75
N GLU A 38 -8.22 -2.98 8.97
CA GLU A 38 -9.38 -2.45 9.70
C GLU A 38 -9.97 -1.24 8.99
N ASP A 39 -9.11 -0.33 8.53
CA ASP A 39 -9.50 0.86 7.80
C ASP A 39 -10.09 0.54 6.42
N MET A 40 -9.53 -0.45 5.71
CA MET A 40 -10.04 -0.92 4.42
C MET A 40 -11.27 -1.83 4.55
N LYS A 41 -11.55 -2.37 5.75
CA LYS A 41 -12.59 -3.38 6.02
C LYS A 41 -12.46 -4.64 5.16
N ILE A 42 -11.23 -5.15 5.01
CA ILE A 42 -10.92 -6.37 4.23
C ILE A 42 -10.48 -7.49 5.19
N ASN A 43 -10.57 -8.75 4.79
CA ASN A 43 -9.98 -9.85 5.56
C ASN A 43 -8.43 -9.77 5.54
N TYR A 44 -7.76 -10.04 6.66
CA TYR A 44 -6.30 -9.96 6.78
C TYR A 44 -5.59 -10.83 5.74
N ASN A 45 -6.02 -12.09 5.59
CA ASN A 45 -5.41 -13.05 4.66
C ASN A 45 -5.61 -12.60 3.21
N THR A 46 -6.76 -12.01 2.89
CA THR A 46 -7.03 -11.42 1.58
C THR A 46 -6.10 -10.26 1.29
N LEU A 47 -5.97 -9.31 2.22
CA LEU A 47 -5.07 -8.17 2.06
C LEU A 47 -3.61 -8.63 1.93
N ARG A 48 -3.17 -9.52 2.83
CA ARG A 48 -1.82 -10.10 2.79
C ARG A 48 -1.51 -10.76 1.46
N ARG A 49 -2.45 -11.56 0.93
CA ARG A 49 -2.29 -12.21 -0.38
C ARG A 49 -2.14 -11.18 -1.50
N ARG A 50 -2.99 -10.16 -1.53
CA ARG A 50 -2.97 -9.10 -2.56
C ARG A 50 -1.75 -8.17 -2.48
N VAL A 51 -1.22 -7.93 -1.30
CA VAL A 51 0.02 -7.14 -1.14
C VAL A 51 1.24 -7.93 -1.58
N ASN A 52 1.25 -9.24 -1.32
CA ASN A 52 2.33 -10.11 -1.77
C ASN A 52 2.31 -10.35 -3.28
N ASP A 53 1.10 -10.40 -3.85
CA ASP A 53 0.83 -10.57 -5.28
C ASP A 53 -0.07 -9.43 -5.78
N GLY A 54 0.58 -8.39 -6.28
CA GLY A 54 -0.04 -7.13 -6.70
C GLY A 54 -0.97 -7.26 -7.88
N ASP A 55 -0.89 -8.34 -8.66
CA ASP A 55 -1.80 -8.61 -9.78
C ASP A 55 -3.22 -8.94 -9.29
N LEU A 56 -3.37 -9.29 -8.00
CA LEU A 56 -4.65 -9.54 -7.35
C LEU A 56 -5.30 -8.27 -6.78
N LEU A 57 -4.62 -7.12 -6.83
CA LEU A 57 -5.18 -5.84 -6.39
C LEU A 57 -6.15 -5.32 -7.44
N THR A 58 -7.33 -4.95 -6.97
CA THR A 58 -8.36 -4.33 -7.81
C THR A 58 -8.21 -2.82 -7.83
N VAL A 59 -8.80 -2.17 -8.85
CA VAL A 59 -8.91 -0.70 -8.88
C VAL A 59 -9.60 -0.15 -7.63
N LYS A 60 -10.55 -0.90 -7.05
CA LYS A 60 -11.20 -0.53 -5.78
C LYS A 60 -10.21 -0.52 -4.62
N ASP A 61 -9.32 -1.51 -4.53
CA ASP A 61 -8.28 -1.56 -3.50
C ASP A 61 -7.34 -0.37 -3.61
N ILE A 62 -6.90 -0.04 -4.84
CA ILE A 62 -6.02 1.11 -5.12
C ILE A 62 -6.68 2.41 -4.67
N ARG A 63 -7.94 2.66 -5.07
CA ARG A 63 -8.67 3.88 -4.68
C ARG A 63 -8.88 3.97 -3.17
N THR A 64 -9.11 2.83 -2.51
CA THR A 64 -9.28 2.79 -1.05
C THR A 64 -7.97 3.11 -0.34
N MET A 65 -6.85 2.50 -0.75
CA MET A 65 -5.52 2.80 -0.22
C MET A 65 -5.14 4.25 -0.44
N ALA A 66 -5.37 4.79 -1.65
CA ALA A 66 -5.09 6.18 -1.98
C ALA A 66 -5.87 7.15 -1.07
N GLY A 67 -7.14 6.84 -0.76
CA GLY A 67 -7.94 7.60 0.18
C GLY A 67 -7.42 7.55 1.62
N LEU A 68 -6.88 6.41 2.06
CA LEU A 68 -6.27 6.26 3.38
C LEU A 68 -4.93 7.00 3.49
N PHE A 69 -4.11 6.91 2.44
CA PHE A 69 -2.79 7.54 2.39
C PHE A 69 -2.85 9.02 1.98
N GLU A 70 -4.02 9.50 1.54
CA GLU A 70 -4.24 10.87 1.06
C GLU A 70 -3.31 11.28 -0.10
N VAL A 71 -3.09 10.35 -1.03
CA VAL A 71 -2.29 10.52 -2.26
C VAL A 71 -3.11 10.21 -3.51
N ASP A 72 -2.55 10.51 -4.68
CA ASP A 72 -3.16 10.14 -5.95
C ASP A 72 -3.15 8.60 -6.15
N PRO A 73 -4.24 7.99 -6.66
CA PRO A 73 -4.28 6.56 -6.98
C PRO A 73 -3.15 6.08 -7.90
N LEU A 74 -2.63 6.93 -8.79
CA LEU A 74 -1.50 6.60 -9.67
C LEU A 74 -0.20 6.39 -8.89
N GLU A 75 -0.01 7.08 -7.77
CA GLU A 75 1.16 6.86 -6.90
C GLU A 75 1.09 5.48 -6.25
N VAL A 76 -0.09 5.09 -5.75
CA VAL A 76 -0.30 3.74 -5.20
C VAL A 76 -0.06 2.68 -6.29
N PHE A 77 -0.56 2.92 -7.51
CA PHE A 77 -0.32 2.02 -8.63
C PHE A 77 1.17 1.89 -8.98
N ARG A 78 1.91 3.00 -8.98
CA ARG A 78 3.37 3.01 -9.19
C ARG A 78 4.10 2.12 -8.17
N LEU A 79 3.72 2.19 -6.89
CA LEU A 79 4.29 1.36 -5.83
C LEU A 79 4.04 -0.14 -6.05
N ILE A 80 2.84 -0.49 -6.52
CA ILE A 80 2.49 -1.88 -6.84
C ILE A 80 3.34 -2.41 -8.00
N ILE A 81 3.46 -1.63 -9.08
CA ILE A 81 4.27 -2.00 -10.24
C ILE A 81 5.75 -2.15 -9.88
N HIS A 82 6.27 -1.29 -9.00
CA HIS A 82 7.63 -1.42 -8.49
C HIS A 82 7.85 -2.77 -7.80
N ASP A 83 6.95 -3.17 -6.88
CA ASP A 83 7.04 -4.45 -6.17
C ASP A 83 6.97 -5.66 -7.12
N GLN A 84 6.14 -5.58 -8.16
CA GLN A 84 6.06 -6.64 -9.18
C GLN A 84 7.36 -6.74 -10.00
N ASN A 85 7.93 -5.61 -10.41
CA ASN A 85 9.17 -5.59 -11.17
C ASN A 85 10.36 -6.11 -10.35
N VAL A 86 10.43 -5.81 -9.05
CA VAL A 86 11.46 -6.35 -8.15
C VAL A 86 11.28 -7.86 -7.96
N GLY A 87 10.06 -8.33 -7.71
CA GLY A 87 9.77 -9.76 -7.50
C GLY A 87 9.99 -10.63 -8.75
N GLN A 88 9.82 -10.08 -9.95
CA GLN A 88 10.09 -10.79 -11.21
C GLN A 88 11.58 -10.96 -11.48
N LYS A 89 12.44 -10.00 -11.07
CA LYS A 89 13.90 -10.09 -11.25
C LYS A 89 14.52 -11.25 -10.46
N SER A 90 13.97 -11.61 -9.30
CA SER A 90 14.46 -12.72 -8.48
C SER A 90 14.05 -14.11 -8.99
N LYS A 91 12.95 -14.23 -9.76
CA LYS A 91 12.51 -15.52 -10.33
C LYS A 91 13.22 -15.90 -11.63
N LYS A 92 13.95 -14.96 -12.24
CA LYS A 92 14.64 -15.14 -13.54
C LYS A 92 16.11 -15.54 -13.41
N ARG A 93 16.57 -15.88 -12.19
CA ARG A 93 17.93 -16.31 -11.87
C ARG A 93 17.96 -17.76 -11.42
#